data_AF-A0A1M7GFZ5-F1
#
_entry.id   AF-A0A1M7GFZ5-F1
#
_cell.length_a   1.000
_cell.length_b   1.000
_cell.length_c   1.000
_cell.angle_alpha   90.00
_cell.angle_beta   90.00
_cell.angle_gamma   90.00
#
_symmetry.space_group_name_H-M   'P 1'
#
loop_
_entity.id
_entity.type
_entity.pdbx_description
1 polymer ?
#
loop_
_entity_poly.entity_id
_entity_poly.type
_entity_poly.pdbx_seq_one_letter_code
_entity_poly.pdbx_strand_id
1 'polypeptide(L)'
;MFAKQKISEAVISCSNLLMSGRTTEYVLPTLEAALPEIPSIADAATRRIFERCIAVAIEQIKVSDLRSAGLILNLIHNLPLDEEAKKVWDLDDFLSTELLTFLGHHDEVKSSGQIALFVCAKLSDQL
;
A
#
# COMPACT_ATOMS: atom_id res chain seq x y z
N MET A 1 -7.37 -1.53 -18.06
CA MET A 1 -6.16 -0.70 -18.22
C MET A 1 -6.20 0.55 -17.33
N PHE A 2 -7.27 1.36 -17.36
CA PHE A 2 -7.35 2.59 -16.55
C PHE A 2 -7.33 2.39 -15.02
N ALA A 3 -7.99 1.36 -14.47
CA ALA A 3 -8.12 1.17 -13.02
C ALA A 3 -6.78 0.86 -12.31
N LYS A 4 -5.97 -0.07 -12.86
CA LYS A 4 -4.62 -0.37 -12.36
C LYS A 4 -3.74 0.88 -12.30
N GLN A 5 -3.75 1.66 -13.37
CA GLN A 5 -2.95 2.88 -13.47
C GLN A 5 -3.38 3.90 -12.42
N LYS A 6 -4.69 4.11 -12.22
CA LYS A 6 -5.21 4.98 -11.15
C LYS A 6 -4.75 4.54 -9.76
N ILE A 7 -4.83 3.24 -9.44
CA ILE A 7 -4.43 2.71 -8.13
C ILE A 7 -2.93 2.92 -7.92
N SER A 8 -2.11 2.54 -8.89
CA SER A 8 -0.65 2.69 -8.82
C SER A 8 -0.23 4.15 -8.69
N GLU A 9 -0.78 5.03 -9.55
CA GLU A 9 -0.51 6.48 -9.50
C GLU A 9 -0.95 7.08 -8.17
N ALA A 10 -2.12 6.72 -7.65
CA ALA A 10 -2.62 7.19 -6.36
C ALA A 10 -1.67 6.79 -5.22
N VAL A 11 -1.32 5.50 -5.13
CA VAL A 11 -0.46 4.98 -4.05
C VAL A 11 0.95 5.58 -4.12
N ILE A 12 1.57 5.61 -5.30
CA ILE A 12 2.93 6.13 -5.48
C ILE A 12 2.96 7.65 -5.21
N SER A 13 2.04 8.42 -5.79
CA SER A 13 2.03 9.88 -5.62
C SER A 13 1.74 10.27 -4.17
N CYS A 14 0.76 9.64 -3.53
CA CYS A 14 0.42 9.90 -2.13
C CYS A 14 1.54 9.48 -1.19
N SER A 15 2.16 8.30 -1.41
CA SER A 15 3.34 7.87 -0.64
C SER A 15 4.45 8.93 -0.69
N ASN A 16 4.84 9.36 -1.89
CA ASN A 16 5.91 10.35 -2.07
C ASN A 16 5.60 11.70 -1.42
N LEU A 17 4.37 12.20 -1.57
CA LEU A 17 3.94 13.46 -0.94
C LEU A 17 4.01 13.35 0.59
N LEU A 18 3.41 12.31 1.17
CA LEU A 18 3.37 12.09 2.61
C LEU A 18 4.77 11.87 3.20
N MET A 19 5.62 11.09 2.54
CA MET A 19 7.00 10.84 2.95
C MET A 19 7.88 12.09 2.90
N SER A 20 7.56 13.05 2.04
CA SER A 20 8.21 14.38 1.99
C SER A 20 7.68 15.39 3.02
N GLY A 21 6.74 14.98 3.88
CA GLY A 21 6.08 15.84 4.87
C GLY A 21 5.11 16.84 4.23
N ARG A 22 4.74 16.64 2.97
CA ARG A 22 3.81 17.51 2.23
C ARG A 22 2.42 16.88 2.24
N THR A 23 1.47 17.57 2.86
CA THR A 23 0.04 17.34 2.58
C THR A 23 -0.46 18.38 1.62
N THR A 24 -1.04 17.90 0.52
CA THR A 24 -1.91 18.72 -0.32
C THR A 24 -3.35 18.35 0.00
N GLU A 25 -4.27 19.26 -0.31
CA GLU A 25 -5.72 19.01 -0.24
C GLU A 25 -6.16 17.80 -1.10
N TYR A 26 -5.27 17.29 -1.96
CA TYR A 26 -5.54 16.22 -2.91
C TYR A 26 -5.21 14.82 -2.38
N VAL A 27 -4.35 14.65 -1.36
CA VAL A 27 -3.89 13.31 -0.93
C VAL A 27 -5.07 12.43 -0.50
N LEU A 28 -5.94 12.94 0.37
CA LEU A 28 -7.08 12.18 0.88
C LEU A 28 -8.10 11.89 -0.25
N PRO A 29 -8.58 12.88 -1.03
CA PRO A 29 -9.45 12.62 -2.18
C PRO A 29 -8.87 11.62 -3.19
N THR A 30 -7.57 11.66 -3.46
CA THR A 30 -6.91 10.74 -4.39
C THR A 30 -6.95 9.29 -3.89
N LEU A 31 -6.68 9.06 -2.61
CA LEU A 31 -6.78 7.71 -2.02
C LEU A 31 -8.23 7.23 -1.95
N GLU A 32 -9.17 8.10 -1.59
CA GLU A 32 -10.60 7.79 -1.55
C GLU A 32 -11.13 7.44 -2.96
N ALA A 33 -10.66 8.12 -4.00
CA ALA A 33 -11.00 7.81 -5.39
C ALA A 33 -10.37 6.50 -5.91
N ALA A 34 -9.32 5.99 -5.28
CA ALA A 34 -8.71 4.71 -5.61
C ALA A 34 -9.50 3.52 -5.04
N LEU A 35 -10.18 3.68 -3.90
CA LEU A 35 -10.93 2.61 -3.23
C LEU A 35 -11.95 1.90 -4.15
N PRO A 36 -12.79 2.59 -4.94
CA PRO A 36 -13.76 1.94 -5.83
C PRO A 36 -13.12 1.14 -6.97
N GLU A 37 -11.85 1.40 -7.28
CA GLU A 37 -11.12 0.73 -8.35
C GLU A 37 -10.46 -0.57 -7.87
N ILE A 38 -10.24 -0.74 -6.56
CA ILE A 38 -9.57 -1.91 -5.96
C ILE A 38 -10.20 -3.26 -6.38
N PRO A 39 -11.54 -3.41 -6.49
CA PRO A 39 -12.15 -4.65 -6.97
C PRO A 39 -11.67 -5.12 -8.36
N SER A 40 -11.07 -4.24 -9.16
CA SER A 40 -10.49 -4.57 -10.47
C SER A 40 -9.13 -5.29 -10.40
N ILE A 41 -8.47 -5.32 -9.24
CA ILE A 41 -7.21 -6.06 -9.04
C ILE A 41 -7.50 -7.56 -9.21
N ALA A 42 -6.79 -8.20 -10.15
CA ALA A 42 -7.04 -9.59 -10.53
C ALA A 42 -6.82 -10.55 -9.34
N ASP A 43 -5.69 -10.40 -8.65
CA ASP A 43 -5.32 -11.24 -7.53
C ASP A 43 -6.10 -10.88 -6.25
N ALA A 44 -6.78 -11.86 -5.66
CA ALA A 44 -7.62 -11.67 -4.48
C ALA A 44 -6.83 -11.32 -3.21
N ALA A 45 -5.61 -11.84 -3.06
CA ALA A 45 -4.76 -11.54 -1.92
C ALA A 45 -4.19 -10.12 -2.03
N THR A 46 -3.66 -9.72 -3.20
CA THR A 46 -3.24 -8.34 -3.46
C THR A 46 -4.41 -7.37 -3.23
N ARG A 47 -5.60 -7.69 -3.75
CA ARG A 47 -6.81 -6.87 -3.53
C ARG A 47 -7.07 -6.61 -2.06
N ARG A 48 -7.08 -7.66 -1.23
CA ARG A 48 -7.30 -7.54 0.22
C ARG A 48 -6.19 -6.74 0.92
N ILE A 49 -4.94 -6.85 0.45
CA ILE A 49 -3.84 -6.03 0.95
C ILE A 49 -4.09 -4.55 0.66
N PHE A 50 -4.42 -4.20 -0.58
CA PHE A 50 -4.73 -2.81 -0.95
C PHE A 50 -5.93 -2.25 -0.19
N GLU A 51 -7.04 -3.01 -0.10
CA GLU A 51 -8.24 -2.58 0.65
C GLU A 51 -7.88 -2.21 2.09
N ARG A 52 -7.13 -3.09 2.78
CA ARG A 52 -6.77 -2.88 4.18
C ARG A 52 -5.77 -1.73 4.34
N CYS A 53 -4.68 -1.74 3.58
CA CYS A 53 -3.59 -0.79 3.75
C CYS A 53 -4.01 0.64 3.34
N ILE A 54 -4.78 0.82 2.26
CA ILE A 54 -5.31 2.13 1.88
C ILE A 54 -6.27 2.65 2.94
N ALA A 55 -7.18 1.79 3.45
CA ALA A 55 -8.10 2.20 4.51
C ALA A 55 -7.34 2.64 5.78
N VAL A 56 -6.31 1.90 6.19
CA VAL A 56 -5.49 2.29 7.35
C VAL A 56 -4.74 3.59 7.07
N ALA A 57 -4.13 3.76 5.88
CA ALA A 57 -3.43 4.99 5.52
C ALA A 57 -4.36 6.21 5.55
N ILE A 58 -5.60 6.09 5.06
CA ILE A 58 -6.63 7.12 5.15
C ILE A 58 -6.92 7.49 6.61
N GLU A 59 -7.09 6.50 7.49
CA GLU A 59 -7.32 6.77 8.91
C GLU A 59 -6.12 7.47 9.58
N GLN A 60 -4.89 7.11 9.20
CA GLN A 60 -3.69 7.82 9.68
C GLN A 60 -3.65 9.28 9.20
N ILE A 61 -4.00 9.53 7.93
CA ILE A 61 -4.09 10.89 7.38
C ILE A 61 -5.12 11.73 8.16
N LYS A 62 -6.29 11.15 8.48
CA LYS A 62 -7.35 11.85 9.22
C LYS A 62 -6.94 12.26 10.64
N VAL A 63 -5.99 11.55 11.25
CA VAL A 63 -5.41 11.90 12.56
C VAL A 63 -4.06 12.64 12.44
N SER A 64 -3.74 13.13 11.24
CA SER A 64 -2.49 13.86 10.91
C SER A 64 -1.20 13.05 11.09
N ASP A 65 -1.27 11.72 11.11
CA ASP A 65 -0.11 10.83 11.12
C ASP A 65 0.34 10.52 9.68
N LEU A 66 0.91 11.53 9.05
CA LEU A 66 1.26 11.52 7.62
C LEU A 66 2.42 10.56 7.32
N ARG A 67 3.37 10.47 8.23
CA ARG A 67 4.55 9.62 8.08
C ARG A 67 4.16 8.15 8.08
N SER A 68 3.34 7.75 9.05
CA SER A 68 2.77 6.40 9.12
C SER A 68 1.96 6.06 7.86
N ALA A 69 1.10 6.97 7.40
CA ALA A 69 0.34 6.79 6.17
C ALA A 69 1.25 6.58 4.94
N GLY A 70 2.28 7.41 4.79
CA GLY A 70 3.26 7.31 3.71
C GLY A 70 3.99 5.97 3.70
N LEU A 71 4.48 5.52 4.87
CA LEU A 71 5.16 4.24 5.01
C LEU A 71 4.25 3.05 4.68
N ILE A 72 2.97 3.10 5.05
CA ILE A 72 1.98 2.05 4.70
C ILE A 72 1.75 1.99 3.19
N LEU A 73 1.63 3.14 2.53
CA LEU A 73 1.48 3.18 1.07
C LEU A 73 2.76 2.71 0.37
N ASN A 74 3.93 3.09 0.91
CA ASN A 74 5.21 2.62 0.41
C ASN A 74 5.37 1.10 0.53
N LEU A 75 4.82 0.46 1.56
CA LEU A 75 4.86 -1.01 1.65
C LEU A 75 4.14 -1.69 0.47
N ILE A 76 3.05 -1.10 -0.05
CA ILE A 76 2.18 -1.80 -1.02
C ILE A 76 2.38 -1.35 -2.48
N HIS A 77 3.16 -0.30 -2.73
CA HIS A 77 3.20 0.35 -4.06
C HIS A 77 3.72 -0.55 -5.19
N ASN A 78 4.54 -1.55 -4.86
CA ASN A 78 5.13 -2.49 -5.81
C ASN A 78 4.40 -3.85 -5.90
N LEU A 79 3.29 -4.02 -5.18
CA LEU A 79 2.52 -5.26 -5.25
C LEU A 79 1.83 -5.42 -6.63
N PRO A 80 1.74 -6.65 -7.16
CA PRO A 80 1.28 -6.89 -8.52
C PRO A 80 -0.23 -6.68 -8.65
N LEU A 81 -0.61 -5.64 -9.41
CA LEU A 81 -2.02 -5.28 -9.63
C LEU A 81 -2.73 -6.12 -10.70
N ASP A 82 -1.98 -6.87 -11.53
CA ASP A 82 -2.49 -7.76 -12.57
C ASP A 82 -1.59 -8.99 -12.78
N GLU A 83 -2.07 -9.94 -13.58
CA GLU A 83 -1.41 -11.21 -13.86
C GLU A 83 -0.05 -11.05 -14.57
N GLU A 84 0.11 -10.00 -15.38
CA GLU A 84 1.39 -9.73 -16.05
C GLU A 84 2.43 -9.26 -15.04
N ALA A 85 2.08 -8.32 -14.15
CA ALA A 85 2.97 -7.89 -13.07
C ALA A 85 3.30 -9.05 -12.13
N LYS A 86 2.33 -9.92 -11.83
CA LYS A 86 2.53 -11.07 -10.95
C LYS A 86 3.60 -12.05 -11.45
N LYS A 87 3.70 -12.25 -12.77
CA LYS A 87 4.70 -13.18 -13.38
C LYS A 87 6.14 -12.73 -13.19
N VAL A 88 6.36 -11.43 -13.04
CA VAL A 88 7.69 -10.83 -12.89
C VAL A 88 7.94 -10.28 -11.49
N TRP A 89 6.95 -10.40 -10.61
CA TRP A 89 7.05 -9.95 -9.23
C TRP A 89 7.84 -10.95 -8.41
N ASP A 90 8.85 -10.44 -7.69
CA ASP A 90 9.72 -11.24 -6.84
C ASP A 90 9.27 -11.12 -5.39
N LEU A 91 8.71 -12.22 -4.88
CA LEU A 91 8.26 -12.31 -3.48
C LEU A 91 9.44 -12.24 -2.51
N ASP A 92 10.58 -12.87 -2.84
CA ASP A 92 11.74 -12.89 -1.96
C ASP A 92 12.37 -11.50 -1.86
N ASP A 93 12.42 -10.77 -2.98
CA ASP A 93 12.80 -9.35 -2.99
C ASP A 93 11.85 -8.54 -2.11
N PHE A 94 10.53 -8.65 -2.31
CA PHE A 94 9.54 -7.92 -1.50
C PHE A 94 9.71 -8.17 0.01
N LEU A 95 9.90 -9.44 0.42
CA LEU A 95 10.06 -9.80 1.81
C LEU A 95 11.38 -9.27 2.40
N SER A 96 12.45 -9.29 1.62
CA SER A 96 13.81 -8.92 2.06
C SER A 96 14.12 -7.42 1.96
N THR A 97 13.38 -6.67 1.12
CA THR A 97 13.61 -5.24 0.88
C THR A 97 12.44 -4.40 1.41
N GLU A 98 11.27 -4.49 0.79
CA GLU A 98 10.12 -3.61 1.06
C GLU A 98 9.55 -3.85 2.47
N LEU A 99 9.27 -5.11 2.81
CA LEU A 99 8.74 -5.47 4.12
C LEU A 99 9.76 -5.21 5.23
N LEU A 100 11.03 -5.53 5.00
CA LEU A 100 12.10 -5.28 5.97
C LEU A 100 12.27 -3.77 6.22
N THR A 101 12.24 -2.97 5.15
CA THR A 101 12.32 -1.50 5.25
C THR A 101 11.13 -0.95 6.04
N PHE A 102 9.90 -1.41 5.76
CA PHE A 102 8.72 -1.02 6.52
C PHE A 102 8.83 -1.37 8.01
N LEU A 103 9.31 -2.56 8.34
CA LEU A 103 9.54 -2.98 9.73
C LEU A 103 10.69 -2.22 10.41
N GLY A 104 11.64 -1.70 9.64
CA GLY A 104 12.67 -0.77 10.11
C GLY A 104 12.09 0.51 10.74
N HIS A 105 10.88 0.90 10.34
CA HIS A 105 10.15 2.07 10.83
C HIS A 105 8.99 1.70 11.78
N HIS A 106 9.12 0.61 12.52
CA HIS A 106 8.06 0.09 13.39
C HIS A 106 7.61 1.05 14.51
N ASP A 107 8.49 1.96 14.92
CA ASP A 107 8.25 3.02 15.91
C ASP A 107 7.50 4.23 15.32
N GLU A 108 7.63 4.46 14.02
CA GLU A 108 6.93 5.51 13.27
C GLU A 108 5.53 5.08 12.81
N VAL A 109 5.29 3.78 12.64
CA VAL A 109 4.03 3.26 12.08
C VAL A 109 3.18 2.59 13.15
N LYS A 110 2.06 3.23 13.48
CA LYS A 110 1.06 2.65 14.37
C LYS A 110 0.55 1.31 13.82
N SER A 111 0.63 0.27 14.65
CA SER A 111 0.23 -1.10 14.30
C SER A 111 1.06 -1.73 13.16
N SER A 112 2.30 -1.29 12.93
CA SER A 112 3.25 -1.86 11.94
C SER A 112 3.26 -3.39 11.93
N GLY A 113 3.44 -4.02 13.10
CA GLY A 113 3.45 -5.48 13.21
C GLY A 113 2.14 -6.15 12.76
N GLN A 114 0.97 -5.54 13.04
CA GLN A 114 -0.31 -6.08 12.59
C GLN A 114 -0.47 -5.96 11.08
N ILE A 115 0.01 -4.87 10.49
CA ILE A 115 0.00 -4.66 9.03
C ILE A 115 0.93 -5.68 8.36
N ALA A 116 2.16 -5.83 8.85
CA ALA A 116 3.12 -6.79 8.33
C ALA A 116 2.60 -8.23 8.41
N LEU A 117 2.06 -8.65 9.56
CA LEU A 117 1.46 -9.97 9.72
C LEU A 117 0.28 -10.18 8.77
N PHE A 118 -0.57 -9.17 8.59
CA PHE A 118 -1.69 -9.25 7.64
C PHE A 118 -1.20 -9.41 6.20
N VAL A 119 -0.21 -8.62 5.77
CA VAL A 119 0.38 -8.70 4.42
C VAL A 119 0.99 -10.09 4.21
N CYS A 120 1.84 -10.57 5.11
CA CYS A 120 2.44 -11.89 5.02
C CYS A 120 1.38 -13.01 4.97
N ALA A 121 0.33 -12.92 5.79
CA ALA A 121 -0.75 -13.90 5.79
C ALA A 121 -1.54 -13.91 4.48
N LYS A 122 -1.73 -12.76 3.82
CA LYS A 122 -2.38 -12.69 2.51
C LYS A 122 -1.47 -13.20 1.39
N LEU A 123 -0.18 -12.88 1.43
CA LEU A 123 0.79 -13.38 0.45
C LEU A 123 0.99 -14.89 0.56
N SER A 124 0.98 -15.44 1.78
CA SER A 124 1.05 -16.89 1.99
C SER A 124 -0.15 -17.65 1.42
N ASP A 125 -1.32 -17.02 1.26
CA ASP A 125 -2.48 -17.66 0.60
C ASP A 125 -2.23 -17.90 -0.91
N GLN A 126 -1.17 -17.32 -1.48
CA GLN A 126 -0.80 -17.44 -2.91
C GLN A 126 0.26 -18.52 -3.19
N LEU A 127 0.87 -19.10 -2.14
CA LEU A 127 1.92 -20.14 -2.21
C LEU A 127 1.31 -21.54 -2.16
#